data_AF-A0A533BGU0-F1
#
_entry.id   AF-A0A533BGU0-F1
#
_cell.length_a   1.000
_cell.length_b   1.000
_cell.length_c   1.000
_cell.angle_alpha   90.00
_cell.angle_beta   90.00
_cell.angle_gamma   90.00
#
_symmetry.space_group_name_H-M   'P 1'
#
loop_
_entity.id
_entity.type
_entity.pdbx_description
1 polymer ?
#
loop_
_entity_poly.entity_id
_entity_poly.type
_entity_poly.pdbx_seq_one_letter_code
_entity_poly.pdbx_strand_id
1 'polypeptide(L)'
;MARTYWRWHLTWNPLKLYQPASSAVGMYQITDGTFHEATRYCIHDHIVVEDGPWHDPNSCWFNSLYTRVVPSHAIQLTSALLDRRVANAVGPRRIGTVTLRQKQDLAAVTHLCGAGAGHAYAARGFRLTYHQRCGDHDVRDYLARVNAMKYQFARLAAAG
;
A
#
# COMPACT_ATOMS: atom_id res chain seq x y z
N MET A 1 13.48 10.82 -5.31
CA MET A 1 13.02 9.54 -4.72
C MET A 1 13.20 9.62 -3.22
N ALA A 2 12.19 9.25 -2.44
CA ALA A 2 12.33 9.20 -0.98
C ALA A 2 13.34 8.11 -0.61
N ARG A 3 14.37 8.50 0.16
CA ARG A 3 15.42 7.62 0.69
C ARG A 3 15.28 7.65 2.21
N THR A 4 15.33 6.49 2.86
CA THR A 4 15.37 6.46 4.32
C THR A 4 16.77 6.84 4.80
N TYR A 5 16.87 7.39 6.01
CA TYR A 5 18.16 7.66 6.64
C TYR A 5 18.95 6.36 6.82
N TRP A 6 20.27 6.46 6.87
CA TRP A 6 21.16 5.32 7.10
C TRP A 6 21.37 5.09 8.59
N ARG A 7 21.53 3.82 8.99
CA ARG A 7 21.73 3.44 10.38
C ARG A 7 22.77 2.32 10.48
N TRP A 8 23.50 2.31 11.59
CA TRP A 8 24.35 1.19 11.97
C TRP A 8 23.51 0.03 12.48
N HIS A 9 23.77 -1.18 11.97
CA HIS A 9 23.13 -2.41 12.39
C HIS A 9 24.18 -3.39 12.93
N LEU A 10 23.92 -3.99 14.08
CA LEU A 10 24.75 -5.07 14.61
C LEU A 10 24.41 -6.37 13.85
N THR A 11 25.30 -6.78 12.95
CA THR A 11 25.08 -7.96 12.10
C THR A 11 26.41 -8.59 11.68
N TRP A 12 26.41 -9.91 11.46
CA TRP A 12 27.57 -10.67 11.00
C TRP A 12 27.82 -10.54 9.49
N ASN A 13 26.90 -9.93 8.73
CA ASN A 13 27.10 -9.68 7.32
C ASN A 13 27.74 -8.28 7.12
N PRO A 14 28.99 -8.17 6.65
CA PRO A 14 29.70 -6.89 6.55
C PRO A 14 29.00 -5.88 5.61
N LEU A 15 28.28 -6.35 4.60
CA LEU A 15 27.53 -5.50 3.66
C LEU A 15 26.29 -4.84 4.29
N LYS A 16 25.86 -5.31 5.47
CA LYS A 16 24.68 -4.81 6.19
C LYS A 16 25.03 -4.00 7.44
N LEU A 17 26.32 -3.81 7.73
CA LEU A 17 26.79 -3.10 8.92
C LEU A 17 26.31 -1.64 8.94
N TYR A 18 26.31 -1.00 7.76
CA TYR A 18 25.76 0.33 7.54
C TYR A 18 24.84 0.26 6.33
N GLN A 19 23.52 0.35 6.56
CA GLN A 19 22.51 0.23 5.53
C GLN A 19 21.34 1.20 5.80
N PRO A 20 20.46 1.44 4.83
CA PRO A 20 19.25 2.23 5.06
C PRO A 20 18.42 1.63 6.20
N ALA A 21 17.81 2.49 7.04
CA ALA A 21 16.99 2.08 8.18
C ALA A 21 15.77 1.22 7.78
N SER A 22 15.40 1.21 6.50
CA SER A 22 14.36 0.36 5.90
C SER A 22 14.74 0.01 4.46
N SER A 23 14.24 -1.11 3.94
CA SER A 23 14.37 -1.48 2.51
C SER A 23 13.34 -0.81 1.61
N ALA A 24 12.62 0.19 2.12
CA ALA A 24 11.68 0.99 1.37
C ALA A 24 12.37 1.77 0.24
N VAL A 25 11.92 1.57 -0.99
CA VAL A 25 12.45 2.26 -2.18
C VAL A 25 11.34 2.72 -3.12
N GLY A 26 11.68 3.59 -4.07
CA GLY A 26 10.78 4.05 -5.12
C GLY A 26 9.74 5.06 -4.65
N MET A 27 8.77 5.34 -5.52
CA MET A 27 7.75 6.37 -5.31
C MET A 27 6.79 6.06 -4.15
N TYR A 28 6.54 4.77 -3.90
CA TYR A 28 5.61 4.29 -2.87
C TYR A 28 6.29 3.62 -1.68
N GLN A 29 7.61 3.80 -1.53
CA GLN A 29 8.36 3.30 -0.35
C GLN A 29 8.12 1.81 -0.06
N ILE A 30 8.13 0.99 -1.12
CA ILE A 30 7.82 -0.45 -1.02
C ILE A 30 9.05 -1.17 -0.42
N THR A 31 8.85 -1.83 0.72
CA THR A 31 9.87 -2.68 1.38
C THR A 31 10.03 -4.03 0.69
N ASP A 32 11.10 -4.77 0.98
CA ASP A 32 11.31 -6.12 0.39
C ASP A 32 10.13 -7.07 0.69
N GLY A 33 9.64 -7.07 1.94
CA GLY A 33 8.52 -7.93 2.33
C GLY A 33 7.20 -7.51 1.68
N THR A 34 6.94 -6.20 1.58
CA THR A 34 5.75 -5.69 0.88
C THR A 34 5.81 -5.97 -0.61
N PHE A 35 7.00 -5.93 -1.21
CA PHE A 35 7.20 -6.29 -2.61
C PHE A 35 6.89 -7.76 -2.86
N HIS A 36 7.41 -8.66 -2.04
CA HIS A 36 7.13 -10.09 -2.14
C HIS A 36 5.63 -10.41 -2.00
N GLU A 37 4.92 -9.69 -1.14
CA GLU A 37 3.45 -9.82 -1.03
C GLU A 37 2.73 -9.25 -2.27
N ALA A 38 3.16 -8.08 -2.75
CA ALA A 38 2.53 -7.41 -3.88
C ALA A 38 2.71 -8.17 -5.20
N THR A 39 3.84 -8.86 -5.41
CA THR A 39 4.10 -9.66 -6.62
C THR A 39 3.18 -10.87 -6.74
N ARG A 40 2.44 -11.24 -5.69
CA ARG A 40 1.38 -12.24 -5.79
C ARG A 40 0.13 -11.73 -6.50
N TYR A 41 0.04 -10.43 -6.79
CA TYR A 41 -1.15 -9.84 -7.38
C TYR A 41 -0.81 -8.99 -8.61
N CYS A 42 -1.76 -8.90 -9.52
CA CYS A 42 -1.71 -8.07 -10.72
C CYS A 42 -3.11 -7.57 -11.05
N ILE A 43 -3.20 -6.67 -12.03
CA ILE A 43 -4.47 -6.08 -12.46
C ILE A 43 -4.70 -6.48 -13.92
N HIS A 44 -5.75 -7.24 -14.18
CA HIS A 44 -6.25 -7.60 -15.51
C HIS A 44 -7.69 -7.10 -15.65
N ASP A 45 -8.00 -6.43 -16.75
CA ASP A 45 -9.35 -5.90 -17.02
C ASP A 45 -9.97 -5.13 -15.84
N HIS A 46 -9.15 -4.32 -15.17
CA HIS A 46 -9.51 -3.52 -13.97
C HIS A 46 -9.86 -4.34 -12.72
N ILE A 47 -9.59 -5.65 -12.72
CA ILE A 47 -9.81 -6.56 -11.61
C ILE A 47 -8.45 -6.99 -11.07
N VAL A 48 -8.32 -6.98 -9.75
CA VAL A 48 -7.14 -7.57 -9.11
C VAL A 48 -7.30 -9.09 -9.14
N VAL A 49 -6.27 -9.79 -9.62
CA VAL A 49 -6.19 -11.26 -9.62
C VAL A 49 -4.92 -11.70 -8.89
N GLU A 50 -4.90 -12.95 -8.44
CA GLU A 50 -3.75 -13.54 -7.75
C GLU A 50 -2.90 -14.35 -8.75
N ASP A 51 -1.61 -14.46 -8.45
CA ASP A 51 -0.69 -15.45 -8.99
C ASP A 51 -1.35 -16.84 -8.95
N GLY A 52 -1.17 -17.57 -10.05
CA GLY A 52 -1.68 -18.91 -10.22
C GLY A 52 -0.87 -19.69 -11.24
N PRO A 53 -1.29 -20.93 -11.55
CA PRO A 53 -0.59 -21.76 -12.51
C PRO A 53 -0.46 -21.09 -13.87
N TRP A 54 0.69 -21.25 -14.53
CA TRP A 54 0.97 -20.65 -15.84
C TRP A 54 -0.08 -20.96 -16.93
N HIS A 55 -0.82 -22.05 -16.77
CA HIS A 55 -1.87 -22.50 -17.70
C HIS A 55 -3.25 -21.92 -17.39
N ASP A 56 -3.41 -21.17 -16.29
CA ASP A 56 -4.64 -20.45 -16.00
C ASP A 56 -4.59 -19.05 -16.64
N PRO A 57 -5.40 -18.78 -17.68
CA PRO A 57 -5.45 -17.48 -18.35
C PRO A 57 -5.97 -16.34 -17.47
N ASN A 58 -6.60 -16.65 -16.35
CA ASN A 58 -7.10 -15.65 -15.41
C ASN A 58 -6.12 -15.34 -14.27
N SER A 59 -4.96 -16.00 -14.26
CA SER A 59 -3.92 -15.79 -13.26
C SER A 59 -2.91 -14.74 -13.70
N CYS A 60 -2.15 -14.22 -12.74
CA CYS A 60 -1.08 -13.29 -13.06
C CYS A 60 0.07 -13.98 -13.79
N TRP A 61 0.40 -13.48 -14.98
CA TRP A 61 1.59 -13.89 -15.70
C TRP A 61 2.68 -12.83 -15.60
N PHE A 62 3.94 -13.25 -15.51
CA PHE A 62 5.14 -12.39 -15.52
C PHE A 62 5.30 -11.41 -14.33
N ASN A 63 4.61 -11.62 -13.21
CA ASN A 63 4.79 -10.79 -12.00
C ASN A 63 6.23 -10.79 -11.46
N SER A 64 7.02 -11.83 -11.76
CA SER A 64 8.44 -11.92 -11.41
C SER A 64 9.31 -10.83 -12.05
N LEU A 65 8.84 -10.17 -13.11
CA LEU A 65 9.54 -9.08 -13.80
C LEU A 65 9.22 -7.69 -13.22
N TYR A 66 8.32 -7.61 -12.24
CA TYR A 66 7.97 -6.34 -11.62
C TYR A 66 9.16 -5.77 -10.84
N THR A 67 9.19 -4.44 -10.72
CA THR A 67 10.21 -3.77 -9.93
C THR A 67 9.63 -2.56 -9.23
N ARG A 68 10.11 -2.31 -8.00
CA ARG A 68 9.63 -1.23 -7.14
C ARG A 68 10.06 0.16 -7.59
N VAL A 69 11.05 0.25 -8.48
CA VAL A 69 11.65 1.52 -8.90
C VAL A 69 11.08 2.06 -10.20
N VAL A 70 10.53 1.19 -11.05
CA VAL A 70 9.84 1.62 -12.28
C VAL A 70 8.45 2.14 -11.89
N PRO A 71 8.08 3.38 -12.26
CA PRO A 71 6.84 3.99 -11.80
C PRO A 71 5.57 3.19 -12.13
N SER A 72 5.42 2.68 -13.36
CA SER A 72 4.24 1.89 -13.75
C SER A 72 4.09 0.63 -12.90
N HIS A 73 5.18 -0.10 -12.69
CA HIS A 73 5.19 -1.31 -11.85
C HIS A 73 4.87 -0.97 -10.39
N ALA A 74 5.49 0.09 -9.85
CA ALA A 74 5.26 0.52 -8.48
C ALA A 74 3.80 0.96 -8.23
N ILE A 75 3.17 1.64 -9.21
CA ILE A 75 1.75 2.00 -9.17
C ILE A 75 0.91 0.72 -9.09
N GLN A 76 1.09 -0.21 -10.03
CA GLN A 76 0.24 -1.41 -10.09
C GLN A 76 0.41 -2.31 -8.86
N LEU A 77 1.64 -2.55 -8.40
CA LEU A 77 1.92 -3.30 -7.17
C LEU A 77 1.21 -2.69 -5.97
N THR A 78 1.32 -1.36 -5.81
CA THR A 78 0.70 -0.65 -4.69
C THR A 78 -0.81 -0.70 -4.77
N SER A 79 -1.38 -0.48 -5.95
CA SER A 79 -2.82 -0.52 -6.19
C SER A 79 -3.41 -1.90 -5.92
N ALA A 80 -2.82 -2.96 -6.48
CA ALA A 80 -3.28 -4.34 -6.31
C ALA A 80 -3.21 -4.77 -4.83
N LEU A 81 -2.10 -4.46 -4.16
CA LEU A 81 -1.94 -4.82 -2.75
C LEU A 81 -2.91 -4.07 -1.84
N LEU A 82 -3.14 -2.77 -2.08
CA LEU A 82 -4.08 -1.98 -1.29
C LEU A 82 -5.53 -2.44 -1.50
N ASP A 83 -5.92 -2.82 -2.71
CA ASP A 83 -7.23 -3.42 -2.99
C ASP A 83 -7.47 -4.66 -2.13
N ARG A 84 -6.53 -5.63 -2.15
CA ARG A 84 -6.64 -6.85 -1.37
C ARG A 84 -6.69 -6.61 0.12
N ARG A 85 -5.84 -5.71 0.64
CA ARG A 85 -5.83 -5.38 2.06
C ARG A 85 -7.11 -4.68 2.50
N VAL A 86 -7.67 -3.78 1.68
CA VAL A 86 -8.97 -3.14 1.95
C VAL A 86 -10.09 -4.17 1.94
N ALA A 87 -10.15 -5.04 0.93
CA ALA A 87 -11.15 -6.09 0.84
C ALA A 87 -11.10 -7.02 2.07
N ASN A 88 -9.89 -7.44 2.47
CA ASN A 88 -9.68 -8.28 3.64
C ASN A 88 -10.07 -7.59 4.95
N ALA A 89 -9.76 -6.30 5.11
CA ALA A 89 -10.10 -5.55 6.33
C ALA A 89 -11.60 -5.23 6.46
N VAL A 90 -12.28 -4.96 5.35
CA VAL A 90 -13.73 -4.71 5.33
C VAL A 90 -14.49 -6.02 5.53
N GLY A 91 -14.08 -7.07 4.81
CA GLY A 91 -14.73 -8.37 4.77
C GLY A 91 -16.01 -8.38 3.91
N PRO A 92 -16.43 -9.57 3.42
CA PRO A 92 -17.51 -9.69 2.44
C PRO A 92 -18.87 -9.17 2.96
N ARG A 93 -19.14 -9.31 4.27
CA ARG A 93 -20.41 -8.87 4.86
C ARG A 93 -20.61 -7.36 4.88
N ARG A 94 -19.53 -6.57 4.86
CA ARG A 94 -19.58 -5.09 4.97
C ARG A 94 -19.25 -4.39 3.66
N ILE A 95 -18.84 -5.12 2.61
CA ILE A 95 -18.27 -4.51 1.40
C ILE A 95 -19.24 -3.59 0.65
N GLY A 96 -20.54 -3.88 0.72
CA GLY A 96 -21.62 -3.08 0.13
C GLY A 96 -22.07 -1.90 0.98
N THR A 97 -21.75 -1.85 2.28
CA THR A 97 -22.15 -0.76 3.18
C THR A 97 -21.05 0.28 3.39
N VAL A 98 -19.79 -0.09 3.13
CA VAL A 98 -18.65 0.82 3.26
C VAL A 98 -18.55 1.75 2.06
N THR A 99 -18.54 3.05 2.34
CA THR A 99 -18.43 4.10 1.32
C THR A 99 -17.07 4.09 0.62
N LEU A 100 -17.01 4.62 -0.61
CA LEU A 100 -15.74 4.78 -1.34
C LEU A 100 -14.70 5.57 -0.51
N ARG A 101 -15.14 6.64 0.17
CA ARG A 101 -14.28 7.45 1.02
C ARG A 101 -13.65 6.61 2.13
N GLN A 102 -14.44 5.79 2.84
CA GLN A 102 -13.94 4.91 3.88
C GLN A 102 -12.96 3.86 3.34
N LYS A 103 -13.20 3.29 2.15
CA LYS A 103 -12.25 2.37 1.49
C LYS A 103 -10.92 3.06 1.20
N GLN A 104 -10.96 4.28 0.68
CA GLN A 104 -9.76 5.05 0.36
C GLN A 104 -9.00 5.52 1.62
N ASP A 105 -9.71 5.95 2.67
CA ASP A 105 -9.09 6.31 3.95
C ASP A 105 -8.46 5.06 4.60
N LEU A 106 -9.13 3.91 4.55
CA LEU A 106 -8.56 2.63 4.99
C LEU A 106 -7.31 2.24 4.19
N ALA A 107 -7.30 2.43 2.87
CA ALA A 107 -6.12 2.20 2.04
C ALA A 107 -4.95 3.11 2.48
N ALA A 108 -5.22 4.39 2.73
CA ALA A 108 -4.20 5.34 3.19
C ALA A 108 -3.65 4.99 4.60
N VAL A 109 -4.52 4.61 5.55
CA VAL A 109 -4.08 4.11 6.87
C VAL A 109 -3.26 2.83 6.71
N THR A 110 -3.68 1.91 5.84
CA THR A 110 -2.97 0.65 5.58
C THR A 110 -1.61 0.88 4.96
N HIS A 111 -1.48 1.85 4.06
CA HIS A 111 -0.21 2.23 3.45
C HIS A 111 0.75 2.85 4.48
N LEU A 112 0.25 3.75 5.31
CA LEU A 112 1.06 4.44 6.32
C LEU A 112 1.47 3.53 7.49
N CYS A 113 0.52 2.76 8.00
CA CYS A 113 0.62 2.06 9.29
C CYS A 113 0.74 0.54 9.17
N GLY A 114 0.60 0.00 7.96
CA GLY A 114 0.54 -1.44 7.70
C GLY A 114 -0.85 -2.05 7.85
N ALA A 115 -0.97 -3.30 7.40
CA ALA A 115 -2.25 -4.03 7.33
C ALA A 115 -2.94 -4.18 8.69
N GLY A 116 -2.21 -4.51 9.76
CA GLY A 116 -2.79 -4.71 11.09
C GLY A 116 -3.49 -3.45 11.62
N ALA A 117 -2.89 -2.28 11.45
CA ALA A 117 -3.49 -1.01 11.84
C ALA A 117 -4.73 -0.68 10.98
N GLY A 118 -4.69 -1.00 9.68
CA GLY A 118 -5.85 -0.91 8.79
C GLY A 118 -7.02 -1.78 9.24
N HIS A 119 -6.76 -3.05 9.56
CA HIS A 119 -7.76 -3.97 10.13
C HIS A 119 -8.37 -3.42 11.42
N ALA A 120 -7.54 -2.92 12.33
CA ALA A 120 -8.00 -2.35 13.59
C ALA A 120 -8.86 -1.08 13.36
N TYR A 121 -8.48 -0.24 12.39
CA TYR A 121 -9.26 0.93 11.98
C TYR A 121 -10.63 0.54 11.42
N ALA A 122 -10.70 -0.46 10.54
CA ALA A 122 -11.95 -0.99 9.99
C ALA A 122 -12.82 -1.69 11.06
N ALA A 123 -12.20 -2.39 12.01
CA ALA A 123 -12.89 -3.02 13.15
C ALA A 123 -13.55 -1.99 14.07
N ARG A 124 -12.95 -0.82 14.24
CA ARG A 124 -13.52 0.32 14.99
C ARG A 124 -14.56 1.14 14.21
N GLY A 125 -15.03 0.64 13.06
CA GLY A 125 -15.99 1.36 12.23
C GLY A 125 -15.40 2.62 11.60
N PHE A 126 -14.14 2.56 11.17
CA PHE A 126 -13.43 3.68 10.51
C PHE A 126 -13.22 4.90 11.41
N ARG A 127 -13.02 4.65 12.71
CA ARG A 127 -12.69 5.68 13.71
C ARG A 127 -11.22 5.59 14.13
N LEU A 128 -10.51 6.70 14.01
CA LEU A 128 -9.14 6.85 14.51
C LEU A 128 -9.14 6.92 16.04
N THR A 129 -8.07 6.42 16.66
CA THR A 129 -7.82 6.71 18.08
C THR A 129 -7.29 8.13 18.24
N TYR A 130 -7.40 8.69 19.45
CA TYR A 130 -6.81 9.98 19.76
C TYR A 130 -5.29 9.92 19.57
N HIS A 131 -4.72 10.91 18.87
CA HIS A 131 -3.29 10.99 18.52
C HIS A 131 -2.70 9.68 17.99
N GLN A 132 -3.44 9.00 17.10
CA GLN A 132 -2.93 7.78 16.46
C GLN A 132 -1.69 8.12 15.63
N ARG A 133 -0.55 7.49 15.97
CA ARG A 133 0.72 7.68 15.26
C ARG A 133 1.20 6.40 14.61
N CYS A 134 1.87 6.55 13.47
CA CYS A 134 2.53 5.48 12.73
C CYS A 134 3.94 5.93 12.35
N GLY A 135 4.94 5.47 13.09
CA GLY A 135 6.24 6.11 13.12
C GLY A 135 6.11 7.57 13.57
N ASP A 136 6.74 8.47 12.83
CA ASP A 136 6.70 9.91 13.14
C ASP A 136 5.42 10.61 12.64
N HIS A 137 4.58 9.92 11.88
CA HIS A 137 3.38 10.51 11.27
C HIS A 137 2.16 10.44 12.19
N ASP A 138 1.47 11.56 12.36
CA ASP A 138 0.08 11.57 12.84
C ASP A 138 -0.86 11.13 11.70
N VAL A 139 -1.73 10.16 12.00
CA VAL A 139 -2.61 9.55 11.00
C VAL A 139 -3.68 10.52 10.51
N ARG A 140 -4.21 11.40 11.38
CA ARG A 140 -5.24 12.37 11.01
C ARG A 140 -4.66 13.39 10.04
N ASP A 141 -3.49 13.93 10.34
CA ASP A 141 -2.81 14.90 9.47
C ASP A 141 -2.40 14.27 8.13
N TYR A 142 -2.02 13.00 8.14
CA TYR A 142 -1.73 12.27 6.93
C TYR A 142 -2.98 12.07 6.06
N LEU A 143 -4.09 11.62 6.64
CA LEU A 143 -5.35 11.46 5.91
C LEU A 143 -5.89 12.79 5.37
N ALA A 144 -5.73 13.89 6.10
CA ALA A 144 -6.10 15.22 5.63
C ALA A 144 -5.31 15.59 4.36
N ARG A 145 -3.99 15.37 4.36
CA ARG A 145 -3.12 15.61 3.19
C ARG A 145 -3.49 14.74 1.99
N VAL A 146 -3.70 13.44 2.20
CA VAL A 146 -4.11 12.52 1.13
C VAL A 146 -5.46 12.93 0.53
N ASN A 147 -6.44 13.29 1.37
CA ASN A 147 -7.76 13.72 0.91
C ASN A 147 -7.72 15.05 0.16
N ALA A 148 -6.87 16.00 0.58
CA ALA A 148 -6.64 17.24 -0.16
C ALA A 148 -6.06 16.96 -1.57
N MET A 149 -5.07 16.07 -1.68
CA MET A 149 -4.50 15.68 -2.97
C MET A 149 -5.53 14.98 -3.88
N LYS A 150 -6.35 14.09 -3.32
CA LYS A 150 -7.44 13.43 -4.07
C LYS A 150 -8.40 14.44 -4.69
N TYR A 151 -8.80 15.47 -3.92
CA TYR A 151 -9.65 16.54 -4.42
C TYR A 151 -8.95 17.32 -5.56
N GLN A 152 -7.66 17.64 -5.40
CA GLN A 152 -6.90 18.32 -6.45
C GLN A 152 -6.83 17.51 -7.74
N PHE A 153 -6.53 16.20 -7.67
CA PHE A 153 -6.50 15.34 -8.85
C PHE A 153 -7.86 15.20 -9.52
N ALA A 154 -8.94 15.06 -8.74
CA ALA A 154 -10.30 15.03 -9.28
C ALA A 154 -10.64 16.35 -10.01
N ARG A 155 -10.24 17.49 -9.45
CA ARG A 155 -10.42 18.80 -10.08
C ARG A 155 -9.65 18.93 -11.39
N LEU A 156 -8.39 18.47 -11.43
CA LEU A 156 -7.56 18.50 -12.64
C LEU A 156 -8.13 17.59 -13.73
N ALA A 157 -8.62 16.40 -13.37
CA ALA A 157 -9.24 15.47 -14.30
C ALA A 157 -10.56 15.98 -14.88
N ALA A 158 -11.30 16.81 -14.15
CA ALA A 158 -12.55 17.43 -14.64
C ALA A 158 -12.32 18.69 -15.48
N ALA A 159 -11.11 19.26 -15.44
CA ALA A 159 -10.75 20.49 -16.16
C ALA A 159 -10.02 20.23 -17.49
N GLY A 160 -9.64 18.99 -17.76
CA GLY A 160 -9.10 18.52 -19.05
C GLY A 160 -10.15 17.74 -19.83
#